data_AF-A0A9P5EZK6-F1
#
_entry.id   AF-A0A9P5EZK6-F1
#
_cell.length_a   1.000
_cell.length_b   1.000
_cell.length_c   1.000
_cell.angle_alpha   90.00
_cell.angle_beta   90.00
_cell.angle_gamma   90.00
#
_symmetry.space_group_name_H-M   'P 1'
#
loop_
_entity.id
_entity.type
_entity.pdbx_description
1 polymer ?
#
loop_
_entity_poly.entity_id
_entity_poly.type
_entity_poly.pdbx_seq_one_letter_code
_entity_poly.pdbx_strand_id
1 'polypeptide(L)'
;MPTKHTAVVSGSISIPSFANTTFIKNYLVDNNDGKSTSSISPNLLKSLTGFKPSTTGQPKLDDTGYFFEGRSYGVASSVGISDDGLKKSVRKYRFEEVGYLPQVECLYNSSTNFRIGKEYPHRTFAVTGFLPDSVGSAQWSEYIGATSDSIVAIGVADSAQSPRRYISIAAGENYRALNTTQCTVDFVPTLFQATVDVKDKSIAVVPMSGVKTQDIDPERILTRRAVRQIDVMSNSLQSFYGSVLGDALLSSIAAWNSSFNAQGLVPERDATLSGLEHAFAVMTDSILAGYGQIQLGHLSKPTTAEVEVDVYVLGKKAFTSVAVVINAMITVAFHFYIPS
;
A
#
# COMPACT_ATOMS: atom_id res chain seq x y z
N MET A 1 32.34 29.91 10.16
CA MET A 1 31.73 28.69 9.62
C MET A 1 30.37 28.55 10.25
N PRO A 2 29.29 28.57 9.46
CA PRO A 2 27.96 28.24 9.96
C PRO A 2 27.94 26.76 10.38
N THR A 3 27.51 26.48 11.61
CA THR A 3 27.25 25.11 12.06
C THR A 3 25.88 24.70 11.56
N LYS A 4 25.82 23.56 10.87
CA LYS A 4 24.56 22.96 10.45
C LYS A 4 23.80 22.48 11.68
N HIS A 5 22.61 23.01 11.92
CA HIS A 5 21.72 22.58 12.99
C HIS A 5 20.44 22.01 12.40
N THR A 6 19.86 21.04 13.09
CA THR A 6 18.54 20.48 12.79
C THR A 6 17.52 21.08 13.76
N ALA A 7 16.38 21.51 13.24
CA ALA A 7 15.26 22.00 14.04
C ALA A 7 14.00 21.21 13.67
N VAL A 8 13.20 20.86 14.68
CA VAL A 8 11.88 20.25 14.48
C VAL A 8 10.83 21.36 14.53
N VAL A 9 10.01 21.46 13.50
CA VAL A 9 8.92 22.42 13.39
C VAL A 9 7.62 21.72 13.04
N SER A 10 6.48 22.29 13.43
CA SER A 10 5.18 21.81 12.99
C SER A 10 4.96 22.19 11.52
N GLY A 11 4.50 21.22 10.73
CA GLY A 11 4.00 21.38 9.37
C GLY A 11 2.58 20.83 9.22
N SER A 12 1.99 21.02 8.05
CA SER A 12 0.71 20.43 7.68
C SER A 12 0.87 19.68 6.36
N ILE A 13 0.36 18.46 6.30
CA ILE A 13 0.29 17.64 5.09
C ILE A 13 -1.17 17.22 4.86
N SER A 14 -1.57 17.10 3.60
CA SER A 14 -2.88 16.53 3.26
C SER A 14 -2.77 15.01 3.18
N ILE A 15 -3.67 14.30 3.86
CA ILE A 15 -3.79 12.84 3.78
C ILE A 15 -5.15 12.46 3.17
N PRO A 16 -5.30 11.24 2.62
CA PRO A 16 -6.58 10.81 2.05
C PRO A 16 -7.70 10.85 3.09
N SER A 17 -8.91 11.19 2.63
CA SER A 17 -10.11 11.09 3.45
C SER A 17 -11.06 10.04 2.88
N PHE A 18 -11.46 9.09 3.73
CA PHE A 18 -12.42 8.03 3.39
C PHE A 18 -13.83 8.32 3.88
N ALA A 19 -14.10 9.56 4.34
CA ALA A 19 -15.44 9.99 4.77
C ALA A 19 -16.50 9.84 3.67
N ASN A 20 -16.09 9.80 2.40
CA ASN A 20 -16.94 9.45 1.28
C ASN A 20 -16.18 8.56 0.29
N THR A 21 -16.66 7.34 0.10
CA THR A 21 -16.03 6.30 -0.73
C THR A 21 -16.61 6.23 -2.15
N THR A 22 -17.42 7.20 -2.60
CA THR A 22 -18.06 7.16 -3.94
C THR A 22 -17.05 7.21 -5.09
N PHE A 23 -15.88 7.81 -4.87
CA PHE A 23 -14.80 7.91 -5.86
C PHE A 23 -14.02 6.60 -6.03
N ILE A 24 -14.08 5.72 -5.03
CA ILE A 24 -13.54 4.37 -5.17
C ILE A 24 -14.55 3.61 -6.03
N LYS A 25 -14.14 3.13 -7.20
CA LYS A 25 -14.99 2.29 -8.04
C LYS A 25 -14.35 0.92 -8.16
N ASN A 26 -15.19 -0.11 -8.19
CA ASN A 26 -14.74 -1.42 -8.64
C ASN A 26 -14.36 -1.31 -10.11
N TYR A 27 -13.27 -1.95 -10.50
CA TYR A 27 -12.95 -2.11 -11.91
C TYR A 27 -14.03 -2.99 -12.55
N LEU A 28 -15.05 -2.35 -13.12
CA LEU A 28 -15.77 -2.89 -14.24
C LEU A 28 -15.09 -2.31 -15.47
N VAL A 29 -14.86 -3.16 -16.47
CA VAL A 29 -14.44 -2.72 -17.81
C VAL A 29 -15.61 -1.92 -18.40
N ASP A 30 -15.76 -0.66 -17.99
CA ASP A 30 -16.68 0.28 -18.62
C ASP A 30 -15.97 0.84 -19.86
N ASN A 31 -16.28 0.26 -21.02
CA ASN A 31 -15.73 0.62 -22.32
C ASN A 31 -16.18 2.01 -22.84
N ASN A 32 -16.85 2.85 -22.04
CA ASN A 32 -17.58 4.00 -22.58
C ASN A 32 -17.19 5.39 -22.05
N ASP A 33 -16.30 5.53 -21.07
CA ASP A 33 -15.86 6.85 -20.64
C ASP A 33 -14.34 6.99 -20.81
N GLY A 34 -13.93 7.73 -21.84
CA GLY A 34 -12.55 8.12 -22.15
C GLY A 34 -11.89 9.04 -21.12
N LYS A 35 -12.31 8.99 -19.85
CA LYS A 35 -11.62 9.57 -18.70
C LYS A 35 -11.09 8.44 -17.84
N SER A 36 -9.87 8.04 -18.17
CA SER A 36 -8.98 7.09 -17.49
C SER A 36 -9.25 6.99 -15.98
N THR A 37 -10.01 5.97 -15.58
CA THR A 37 -9.92 5.43 -14.22
C THR A 37 -8.56 4.76 -14.12
N SER A 38 -7.69 5.32 -13.28
CA SER A 38 -6.30 4.91 -13.08
C SER A 38 -6.16 3.39 -12.97
N SER A 39 -5.35 2.83 -13.85
CA SER A 39 -5.04 1.41 -13.92
C SER A 39 -4.22 0.98 -12.70
N ILE A 40 -4.90 0.68 -11.59
CA ILE A 40 -4.26 0.10 -10.41
C ILE A 40 -3.63 -1.26 -10.77
N SER A 41 -4.22 -2.03 -11.69
CA SER A 41 -3.84 -3.43 -11.97
C SER A 41 -2.37 -3.66 -12.40
N PRO A 42 -1.78 -2.90 -13.36
CA PRO A 42 -0.37 -3.10 -13.74
C PRO A 42 0.62 -2.65 -12.66
N ASN A 43 0.33 -1.56 -11.95
CA ASN A 43 1.19 -1.07 -10.87
C ASN A 43 1.07 -1.95 -9.61
N LEU A 44 -0.09 -2.55 -9.38
CA LEU A 44 -0.31 -3.56 -8.34
C LEU A 44 0.42 -4.86 -8.64
N LEU A 45 0.50 -5.28 -9.91
CA LEU A 45 1.34 -6.41 -10.32
C LEU A 45 2.84 -6.11 -10.13
N LYS A 46 3.29 -4.87 -10.40
CA LYS A 46 4.66 -4.44 -10.05
C LYS A 46 4.89 -4.50 -8.54
N SER A 47 3.90 -4.13 -7.74
CA SER A 47 4.00 -4.24 -6.28
C SER A 47 4.13 -5.69 -5.81
N LEU A 48 3.43 -6.63 -6.45
CA LEU A 48 3.51 -8.05 -6.12
C LEU A 48 4.83 -8.69 -6.54
N THR A 49 5.28 -8.40 -7.76
CA THR A 49 6.51 -8.97 -8.33
C THR A 49 7.77 -8.27 -7.83
N GLY A 50 7.66 -7.00 -7.43
CA GLY A 50 8.74 -6.20 -6.84
C GLY A 50 8.93 -6.43 -5.34
N PHE A 51 7.92 -6.98 -4.64
CA PHE A 51 8.06 -7.28 -3.22
C PHE A 51 8.96 -8.50 -3.03
N LYS A 52 10.15 -8.24 -2.48
CA LYS A 52 11.10 -9.27 -2.06
C LYS A 52 11.19 -9.20 -0.53
N PRO A 53 10.76 -10.23 0.21
CA PRO A 53 10.77 -10.21 1.66
C PRO A 53 12.17 -10.01 2.26
N SER A 54 13.23 -10.31 1.48
CA SER A 54 14.64 -10.17 1.84
C SER A 54 15.33 -8.91 1.33
N THR A 55 14.71 -8.08 0.47
CA THR A 55 15.31 -6.81 0.01
C THR A 55 14.49 -5.59 0.44
N THR A 56 15.19 -4.61 0.99
CA THR A 56 14.73 -3.39 1.68
C THR A 56 13.98 -2.41 0.78
N GLY A 57 12.81 -2.78 0.24
CA GLY A 57 11.87 -1.77 -0.23
C GLY A 57 10.78 -2.26 -1.19
N GLN A 58 9.54 -1.81 -0.95
CA GLN A 58 8.44 -1.92 -1.90
C GLN A 58 8.26 -0.57 -2.62
N PRO A 59 8.38 -0.49 -3.95
CA PRO A 59 8.18 0.78 -4.65
C PRO A 59 6.76 1.29 -4.44
N LYS A 60 6.61 2.60 -4.28
CA LYS A 60 5.30 3.25 -4.27
C LYS A 60 4.63 3.09 -5.65
N LEU A 61 3.30 3.11 -5.69
CA LEU A 61 2.52 2.84 -6.91
C LEU A 61 2.51 3.99 -7.93
N ASP A 62 3.10 5.14 -7.57
CA ASP A 62 3.20 6.33 -8.43
C ASP A 62 4.65 6.63 -8.82
N ASP A 63 4.83 7.64 -9.68
CA ASP A 63 6.12 8.03 -10.24
C ASP A 63 6.91 9.02 -9.36
N THR A 64 6.57 9.17 -8.07
CA THR A 64 7.32 10.05 -7.15
C THR A 64 8.74 9.53 -6.87
N GLY A 65 8.95 8.22 -7.09
CA GLY A 65 10.21 7.52 -6.85
C GLY A 65 10.47 7.20 -5.38
N TYR A 66 9.46 7.30 -4.51
CA TYR A 66 9.54 6.82 -3.13
C TYR A 66 9.37 5.30 -3.04
N PHE A 67 9.95 4.70 -2.00
CA PHE A 67 9.74 3.30 -1.64
C PHE A 67 9.41 3.14 -0.15
N PHE A 68 8.63 2.11 0.16
CA PHE A 68 8.30 1.72 1.53
C PHE A 68 9.37 0.79 2.09
N GLU A 69 9.90 1.15 3.26
CA GLU A 69 10.72 0.27 4.09
C GLU A 69 9.82 -0.74 4.80
N GLY A 70 9.55 -1.87 4.14
CA GLY A 70 8.62 -2.88 4.61
C GLY A 70 7.23 -2.72 4.01
N ARG A 71 6.18 -2.90 4.82
CA ARG A 71 4.78 -2.85 4.39
C ARG A 71 4.25 -1.42 4.41
N SER A 72 3.42 -1.07 3.43
CA SER A 72 2.74 0.23 3.39
C SER A 72 1.47 0.30 4.24
N TYR A 73 0.84 -0.85 4.53
CA TYR A 73 -0.46 -0.94 5.22
C TYR A 73 -1.58 -0.09 4.59
N GLY A 74 -1.41 0.28 3.31
CA GLY A 74 -2.35 1.17 2.62
C GLY A 74 -2.31 2.64 3.02
N VAL A 75 -1.33 3.08 3.84
CA VAL A 75 -1.19 4.46 4.30
C VAL A 75 0.02 5.16 3.68
N ALA A 76 0.20 6.45 3.97
CA ALA A 76 1.26 7.30 3.45
C ALA A 76 1.26 7.41 1.91
N SER A 77 0.08 7.23 1.31
CA SER A 77 -0.13 7.44 -0.13
C SER A 77 0.07 8.90 -0.57
N SER A 78 0.00 9.85 0.36
CA SER A 78 0.20 11.29 0.16
C SER A 78 1.65 11.71 -0.08
N VAL A 79 2.60 10.93 0.42
CA VAL A 79 4.03 11.27 0.41
C VAL A 79 4.53 11.55 -1.00
N GLY A 80 5.11 12.73 -1.22
CA GLY A 80 5.61 13.15 -2.53
C GLY A 80 4.54 13.60 -3.53
N ILE A 81 3.24 13.50 -3.19
CA ILE A 81 2.13 14.04 -3.99
C ILE A 81 1.63 15.36 -3.40
N SER A 82 1.40 15.40 -2.08
CA SER A 82 0.77 16.54 -1.39
C SER A 82 1.69 17.18 -0.35
N ASP A 83 2.98 17.17 -0.64
CA ASP A 83 4.04 17.69 0.24
C ASP A 83 4.25 19.21 0.10
N ASP A 84 3.47 19.88 -0.76
CA ASP A 84 3.59 21.32 -1.06
C ASP A 84 3.44 22.23 0.19
N GLY A 85 2.75 21.74 1.23
CA GLY A 85 2.61 22.43 2.51
C GLY A 85 3.87 22.40 3.39
N LEU A 86 4.89 21.63 3.01
CA LEU A 86 6.14 21.48 3.74
C LEU A 86 7.19 22.49 3.23
N LYS A 87 8.09 22.94 4.13
CA LYS A 87 9.12 23.93 3.79
C LYS A 87 10.14 23.37 2.78
N LYS A 88 10.71 24.20 1.91
CA LYS A 88 11.72 23.79 0.90
C LYS A 88 13.01 23.13 1.45
N SER A 89 13.22 23.12 2.77
CA SER A 89 14.41 22.56 3.44
C SER A 89 14.08 21.37 4.35
N VAL A 90 12.97 20.68 4.09
CA VAL A 90 12.60 19.43 4.76
C VAL A 90 13.64 18.36 4.47
N ARG A 91 14.14 17.73 5.53
CA ARG A 91 15.00 16.55 5.44
C ARG A 91 14.22 15.29 5.74
N LYS A 92 13.45 15.34 6.83
CA LYS A 92 12.58 14.27 7.30
C LYS A 92 11.28 14.87 7.77
N TYR A 93 10.21 14.11 7.67
CA TYR A 93 8.98 14.44 8.36
C TYR A 93 8.25 13.18 8.80
N ARG A 94 7.44 13.32 9.84
CA ARG A 94 6.56 12.26 10.31
C ARG A 94 5.15 12.78 10.50
N PHE A 95 4.18 11.91 10.26
CA PHE A 95 2.77 12.20 10.50
C PHE A 95 2.04 10.91 10.86
N GLU A 96 0.84 11.07 11.39
CA GLU A 96 -0.02 9.95 11.77
C GLU A 96 -1.16 9.81 10.76
N GLU A 97 -1.45 8.58 10.37
CA GLU A 97 -2.54 8.27 9.44
C GLU A 97 -3.28 7.04 9.93
N VAL A 98 -4.62 7.08 9.88
CA VAL A 98 -5.43 5.90 10.17
C VAL A 98 -5.60 5.08 8.91
N GLY A 99 -5.32 3.78 9.02
CA GLY A 99 -5.55 2.81 7.95
C GLY A 99 -6.06 1.48 8.51
N TYR A 100 -5.87 0.41 7.74
CA TYR A 100 -6.15 -0.94 8.18
C TYR A 100 -4.86 -1.75 8.25
N LEU A 101 -4.73 -2.56 9.30
CA LEU A 101 -3.76 -3.63 9.36
C LEU A 101 -4.45 -4.91 8.85
N PRO A 102 -4.26 -5.33 7.58
CA PRO A 102 -4.86 -6.56 7.10
C PRO A 102 -4.12 -7.75 7.70
N GLN A 103 -4.86 -8.58 8.41
CA GLN A 103 -4.44 -9.88 8.93
C GLN A 103 -5.00 -10.94 8.00
N VAL A 104 -4.11 -11.72 7.39
CA VAL A 104 -4.48 -12.77 6.45
C VAL A 104 -4.17 -14.12 7.06
N GLU A 105 -5.15 -15.01 7.04
CA GLU A 105 -4.99 -16.40 7.46
C GLU A 105 -5.48 -17.31 6.33
N CYS A 106 -4.66 -18.26 5.89
CA CYS A 106 -4.96 -19.16 4.79
C CYS A 106 -4.98 -20.62 5.24
N LEU A 107 -5.83 -21.42 4.60
CA LEU A 107 -5.92 -22.86 4.80
C LEU A 107 -6.27 -23.57 3.49
N TYR A 108 -5.96 -24.86 3.40
CA TYR A 108 -6.52 -25.73 2.37
C TYR A 108 -7.84 -26.31 2.84
N ASN A 109 -8.92 -26.01 2.12
CA ASN A 109 -10.25 -26.56 2.36
C ASN A 109 -10.69 -27.42 1.18
N SER A 110 -10.46 -28.73 1.29
CA SER A 110 -10.91 -29.70 0.29
C SER A 110 -12.44 -29.78 0.15
N SER A 111 -13.19 -29.27 1.14
CA SER A 111 -14.65 -29.21 1.13
C SER A 111 -15.19 -27.89 0.56
N THR A 112 -14.32 -27.02 0.02
CA THR A 112 -14.76 -25.79 -0.65
C THR A 112 -15.68 -26.12 -1.84
N ASN A 113 -16.74 -25.32 -2.01
CA ASN A 113 -17.64 -25.43 -3.15
C ASN A 113 -17.16 -24.60 -4.35
N PHE A 114 -16.18 -23.70 -4.15
CA PHE A 114 -15.63 -22.86 -5.21
C PHE A 114 -14.66 -23.66 -6.09
N ARG A 115 -15.04 -23.91 -7.35
CA ARG A 115 -14.33 -24.84 -8.25
C ARG A 115 -14.39 -24.41 -9.71
N ILE A 116 -13.38 -24.83 -10.46
CA ILE A 116 -13.36 -24.73 -11.92
C ILE A 116 -14.32 -25.76 -12.49
N GLY A 117 -15.29 -25.29 -13.27
CA GLY A 117 -16.26 -26.11 -13.98
C GLY A 117 -15.70 -26.74 -15.26
N LYS A 118 -16.57 -27.42 -15.99
CA LYS A 118 -16.22 -27.95 -17.32
C LYS A 118 -16.10 -26.81 -18.33
N GLU A 119 -15.35 -27.06 -19.41
CA GLU A 119 -15.30 -26.16 -20.55
C GLU A 119 -16.72 -25.92 -21.08
N TYR A 120 -17.03 -24.65 -21.34
CA TYR A 120 -18.26 -24.15 -21.95
C TYR A 120 -17.86 -23.15 -23.04
N PRO A 121 -18.49 -23.19 -24.23
CA PRO A 121 -17.81 -23.28 -25.52
C PRO A 121 -16.73 -22.22 -25.76
N HIS A 122 -15.76 -22.59 -26.60
CA HIS A 122 -14.63 -21.75 -27.02
C HIS A 122 -13.57 -21.53 -25.93
N ARG A 123 -13.13 -22.60 -25.26
CA ARG A 123 -12.01 -22.51 -24.30
C ARG A 123 -12.29 -21.60 -23.10
N THR A 124 -13.57 -21.48 -22.75
CA THR A 124 -14.04 -20.75 -21.59
C THR A 124 -14.42 -21.73 -20.48
N PHE A 125 -14.07 -21.37 -19.25
CA PHE A 125 -14.32 -22.19 -18.07
C PHE A 125 -15.06 -21.33 -17.06
N ALA A 126 -16.24 -21.80 -16.70
CA ALA A 126 -16.99 -21.22 -15.60
C ALA A 126 -16.35 -21.63 -14.27
N VAL A 127 -16.05 -20.66 -13.41
CA VAL A 127 -15.62 -20.92 -12.04
C VAL A 127 -16.71 -20.45 -11.11
N THR A 128 -17.21 -21.36 -10.27
CA THR A 128 -18.37 -21.08 -9.44
C THR A 128 -18.36 -21.81 -8.12
N GLY A 129 -19.01 -21.21 -7.13
CA GLY A 129 -19.31 -21.83 -5.85
C GLY A 129 -19.66 -20.81 -4.77
N PHE A 130 -20.16 -21.32 -3.65
CA PHE A 130 -20.40 -20.51 -2.46
C PHE A 130 -19.13 -20.38 -1.62
N LEU A 131 -18.89 -19.17 -1.11
CA LEU A 131 -17.91 -18.90 -0.07
C LEU A 131 -18.60 -18.86 1.30
N PRO A 132 -17.87 -18.97 2.42
CA PRO A 132 -18.46 -19.00 3.76
C PRO A 132 -19.37 -17.82 4.08
N ASP A 133 -19.10 -16.65 3.49
CA ASP A 133 -19.88 -15.42 3.65
C ASP A 133 -20.74 -15.05 2.42
N SER A 134 -20.90 -15.95 1.45
CA SER A 134 -21.81 -15.73 0.32
C SER A 134 -23.26 -15.57 0.80
N VAL A 135 -23.95 -14.53 0.33
CA VAL A 135 -25.38 -14.29 0.60
C VAL A 135 -26.14 -14.25 -0.72
N GLY A 136 -27.18 -15.07 -0.85
CA GLY A 136 -28.15 -15.03 -1.96
C GLY A 136 -27.69 -15.68 -3.28
N SER A 137 -26.40 -15.65 -3.62
CA SER A 137 -25.88 -16.27 -4.85
C SER A 137 -24.48 -16.88 -4.68
N ALA A 138 -24.19 -17.88 -5.52
CA ALA A 138 -22.85 -18.39 -5.71
C ALA A 138 -22.00 -17.34 -6.44
N GLN A 139 -20.69 -17.32 -6.15
CA GLN A 139 -19.76 -16.58 -6.98
C GLN A 139 -19.70 -17.23 -8.36
N TRP A 140 -19.56 -16.40 -9.39
CA TRP A 140 -19.47 -16.81 -10.78
C TRP A 140 -18.54 -15.88 -11.53
N SER A 141 -17.55 -16.46 -12.20
CA SER A 141 -16.63 -15.76 -13.09
C SER A 141 -16.24 -16.68 -14.25
N GLU A 142 -15.97 -16.10 -15.41
CA GLU A 142 -15.59 -16.84 -16.62
C GLU A 142 -14.12 -16.62 -16.95
N TYR A 143 -13.38 -17.70 -17.18
CA TYR A 143 -11.94 -17.66 -17.45
C TYR A 143 -11.66 -18.28 -18.81
N ILE A 144 -10.76 -17.66 -19.57
CA ILE A 144 -10.30 -18.18 -20.86
C ILE A 144 -8.99 -18.96 -20.64
N GLY A 145 -8.89 -20.17 -21.18
CA GLY A 145 -7.69 -21.00 -21.04
C GLY A 145 -7.62 -22.11 -22.09
N ALA A 146 -6.42 -22.52 -22.49
CA ALA A 146 -6.19 -23.64 -23.41
C ALA A 146 -6.76 -24.94 -22.83
N THR A 147 -6.59 -25.13 -21.52
CA THR A 147 -7.20 -26.18 -20.69
C THR A 147 -7.58 -25.58 -19.34
N SER A 148 -8.31 -26.32 -18.51
CA SER A 148 -8.55 -25.95 -17.11
C SER A 148 -7.26 -25.87 -16.29
N ASP A 149 -6.17 -26.51 -16.75
CA ASP A 149 -4.92 -26.64 -15.99
C ASP A 149 -4.18 -25.31 -15.86
N SER A 150 -4.40 -24.39 -16.82
CA SER A 150 -3.76 -23.06 -16.84
C SER A 150 -4.53 -21.99 -16.06
N ILE A 151 -5.64 -22.35 -15.42
CA ILE A 151 -6.53 -21.39 -14.76
C ILE A 151 -6.15 -21.25 -13.29
N VAL A 152 -6.05 -19.99 -12.85
CA VAL A 152 -6.10 -19.63 -11.44
C VAL A 152 -7.22 -18.63 -11.27
N ALA A 153 -8.26 -19.06 -10.55
CA ALA A 153 -9.43 -18.26 -10.30
C ALA A 153 -9.56 -17.95 -8.82
N ILE A 154 -9.76 -16.68 -8.51
CA ILE A 154 -10.00 -16.19 -7.16
C ILE A 154 -11.44 -15.72 -7.07
N GLY A 155 -12.19 -16.28 -6.12
CA GLY A 155 -13.53 -15.84 -5.77
C GLY A 155 -13.52 -15.11 -4.43
N VAL A 156 -14.37 -14.09 -4.30
CA VAL A 156 -14.59 -13.35 -3.07
C VAL A 156 -16.08 -13.07 -2.90
N ALA A 157 -16.60 -13.13 -1.68
CA ALA A 157 -18.01 -12.83 -1.46
C ALA A 157 -18.25 -11.32 -1.29
N ASP A 158 -19.31 -10.82 -1.92
CA ASP A 158 -19.77 -9.43 -1.80
C ASP A 158 -20.85 -9.30 -0.71
N SER A 159 -20.55 -9.75 0.52
CA SER A 159 -21.50 -9.66 1.64
C SER A 159 -21.31 -8.39 2.44
N ALA A 160 -22.34 -7.55 2.51
CA ALA A 160 -22.33 -6.37 3.39
C ALA A 160 -22.33 -6.75 4.89
N GLN A 161 -22.80 -7.95 5.23
CA GLN A 161 -22.99 -8.39 6.60
C GLN A 161 -21.71 -8.96 7.23
N SER A 162 -20.78 -9.48 6.43
CA SER A 162 -19.55 -10.08 6.94
C SER A 162 -18.48 -9.03 7.25
N PRO A 163 -17.97 -8.93 8.50
CA PRO A 163 -16.82 -8.10 8.83
C PRO A 163 -15.52 -8.69 8.26
N ARG A 164 -15.40 -10.03 8.29
CA ARG A 164 -14.28 -10.79 7.77
C ARG A 164 -14.48 -11.04 6.28
N ARG A 165 -13.45 -10.86 5.47
CA ARG A 165 -13.52 -11.10 4.02
C ARG A 165 -12.93 -12.45 3.68
N TYR A 166 -13.59 -13.21 2.81
CA TYR A 166 -13.10 -14.51 2.36
C TYR A 166 -12.60 -14.43 0.92
N ILE A 167 -11.47 -15.08 0.68
CA ILE A 167 -10.86 -15.29 -0.61
C ILE A 167 -10.80 -16.80 -0.82
N SER A 168 -11.29 -17.31 -1.94
CA SER A 168 -11.17 -18.73 -2.31
C SER A 168 -10.45 -18.85 -3.63
N ILE A 169 -9.51 -19.78 -3.72
CA ILE A 169 -8.75 -20.06 -4.93
C ILE A 169 -9.15 -21.43 -5.46
N ALA A 170 -9.53 -21.47 -6.74
CA ALA A 170 -9.67 -22.68 -7.52
C ALA A 170 -8.61 -22.64 -8.62
N ALA A 171 -7.74 -23.66 -8.66
CA ALA A 171 -6.59 -23.66 -9.55
C ALA A 171 -6.46 -24.99 -10.29
N GLY A 172 -6.03 -24.91 -11.55
CA GLY A 172 -5.73 -26.06 -12.39
C GLY A 172 -4.43 -26.77 -12.01
N GLU A 173 -4.11 -27.86 -12.70
CA GLU A 173 -2.96 -28.72 -12.36
C GLU A 173 -1.61 -27.98 -12.41
N ASN A 174 -1.43 -27.02 -13.33
CA ASN A 174 -0.19 -26.23 -13.41
C ASN A 174 0.06 -25.39 -12.13
N TYR A 175 -1.01 -25.12 -11.38
CA TYR A 175 -1.01 -24.31 -10.17
C TYR A 175 -1.56 -25.09 -8.97
N ARG A 176 -1.38 -26.42 -8.95
CA ARG A 176 -1.93 -27.33 -7.93
C ARG A 176 -1.70 -26.87 -6.48
N ALA A 177 -0.57 -26.21 -6.21
CA ALA A 177 -0.22 -25.69 -4.89
C ALA A 177 -1.19 -24.60 -4.39
N LEU A 178 -1.93 -23.95 -5.28
CA LEU A 178 -2.92 -22.93 -4.94
C LEU A 178 -4.35 -23.49 -4.88
N ASN A 179 -4.56 -24.74 -5.33
CA ASN A 179 -5.90 -25.28 -5.47
C ASN A 179 -6.53 -25.57 -4.10
N THR A 180 -7.84 -25.33 -3.98
CA THR A 180 -8.63 -25.51 -2.74
C THR A 180 -8.20 -24.61 -1.58
N THR A 181 -7.43 -23.57 -1.85
CA THR A 181 -7.01 -22.63 -0.80
C THR A 181 -8.14 -21.65 -0.48
N GLN A 182 -8.36 -21.42 0.80
CA GLN A 182 -9.25 -20.36 1.29
C GLN A 182 -8.49 -19.50 2.29
N CYS A 183 -8.60 -18.19 2.13
CA CYS A 183 -8.01 -17.22 3.02
C CYS A 183 -9.08 -16.32 3.59
N THR A 184 -8.82 -15.83 4.80
CA THR A 184 -9.59 -14.77 5.43
C THR A 184 -8.75 -13.52 5.53
N VAL A 185 -9.36 -12.35 5.33
CA VAL A 185 -8.72 -11.05 5.51
C VAL A 185 -9.53 -10.26 6.54
N ASP A 186 -8.92 -10.05 7.70
CA ASP A 186 -9.44 -9.21 8.76
C ASP A 186 -8.80 -7.83 8.70
N PHE A 187 -9.62 -6.80 8.52
CA PHE A 187 -9.19 -5.42 8.42
C PHE A 187 -9.29 -4.76 9.80
N VAL A 188 -8.17 -4.64 10.51
CA VAL A 188 -8.13 -4.05 11.85
C VAL A 188 -7.83 -2.55 11.75
N PRO A 189 -8.76 -1.63 12.09
CA PRO A 189 -8.48 -0.19 12.09
C PRO A 189 -7.31 0.11 13.01
N THR A 190 -6.28 0.76 12.47
CA THR A 190 -5.01 0.96 13.16
C THR A 190 -4.48 2.36 12.88
N LEU A 191 -3.96 3.03 13.91
CA LEU A 191 -3.23 4.28 13.75
C LEU A 191 -1.78 3.95 13.37
N PHE A 192 -1.29 4.54 12.30
CA PHE A 192 0.08 4.35 11.83
C PHE A 192 0.87 5.64 11.96
N GLN A 193 2.15 5.49 12.32
CA GLN A 193 3.12 6.55 12.19
C GLN A 193 3.92 6.34 10.90
N ALA A 194 3.81 7.30 9.99
CA ALA A 194 4.59 7.34 8.77
C ALA A 194 5.80 8.26 8.99
N THR A 195 7.01 7.76 8.72
CA THR A 195 8.25 8.53 8.74
C THR A 195 8.84 8.55 7.34
N VAL A 196 9.12 9.75 6.84
CA VAL A 196 9.59 9.97 5.47
C VAL A 196 11.00 10.56 5.51
N ASP A 197 11.92 9.92 4.79
CA ASP A 197 13.21 10.51 4.44
C ASP A 197 13.15 11.07 3.02
N VAL A 198 13.19 12.40 2.90
CA VAL A 198 13.06 13.09 1.60
C VAL A 198 14.31 12.87 0.74
N LYS A 199 15.48 12.72 1.36
CA LYS A 199 16.75 12.55 0.64
C LYS A 199 16.86 11.13 0.09
N ASP A 200 16.59 10.15 0.93
CA ASP A 200 16.70 8.75 0.56
C ASP A 200 15.44 8.24 -0.16
N LYS A 201 14.40 9.08 -0.23
CA LYS A 201 13.08 8.77 -0.80
C LYS A 201 12.46 7.51 -0.18
N SER A 202 12.61 7.36 1.12
CA SER A 202 12.12 6.20 1.85
C SER A 202 10.96 6.55 2.78
N ILE A 203 10.05 5.58 2.96
CA ILE A 203 8.87 5.69 3.80
C ILE A 203 8.84 4.50 4.76
N ALA A 204 8.99 4.75 6.05
CA ALA A 204 8.80 3.74 7.08
C ALA A 204 7.43 3.91 7.72
N VAL A 205 6.64 2.84 7.76
CA VAL A 205 5.30 2.85 8.36
C VAL A 205 5.25 1.86 9.52
N VAL A 206 4.87 2.35 10.70
CA VAL A 206 4.82 1.53 11.92
C VAL A 206 3.42 1.61 12.55
N PRO A 207 2.79 0.47 12.87
CA PRO A 207 1.52 0.46 13.59
C PRO A 207 1.72 0.90 15.04
N MET A 208 0.89 1.82 15.52
CA MET A 208 0.90 2.29 16.90
C MET A 208 0.05 1.37 17.77
N SER A 209 0.72 0.58 18.63
CA SER A 209 0.05 -0.34 19.54
C SER A 209 -0.63 0.37 20.71
N GLY A 210 -1.78 -0.13 21.15
CA GLY A 210 -2.48 0.36 22.34
C GLY A 210 -3.38 1.58 22.13
N VAL A 211 -3.45 2.12 20.91
CA VAL A 211 -4.37 3.21 20.56
C VAL A 211 -5.66 2.61 19.98
N LYS A 212 -6.81 2.91 20.59
CA LYS A 212 -8.11 2.55 20.01
C LYS A 212 -8.45 3.53 18.91
N THR A 213 -8.57 3.01 17.69
CA THR A 213 -8.85 3.82 16.51
C THR A 213 -10.24 3.53 15.98
N GLN A 214 -10.96 4.57 15.57
CA GLN A 214 -12.25 4.42 14.92
C GLN A 214 -12.05 3.87 13.50
N ASP A 215 -12.97 3.02 13.07
CA ASP A 215 -13.03 2.54 11.71
C ASP A 215 -13.21 3.71 10.71
N ILE A 216 -12.32 3.80 9.72
CA ILE A 216 -12.36 4.83 8.66
C ILE A 216 -13.48 4.61 7.65
N ASP A 217 -14.02 3.40 7.58
CA ASP A 217 -15.13 3.03 6.72
C ASP A 217 -16.04 2.03 7.45
N PRO A 218 -16.91 2.51 8.36
CA PRO A 218 -17.83 1.66 9.12
C PRO A 218 -18.82 0.88 8.24
N GLU A 219 -19.09 1.36 7.02
CA GLU A 219 -19.93 0.68 6.03
C GLU A 219 -19.19 -0.46 5.30
N ARG A 220 -17.88 -0.59 5.53
CA ARG A 220 -16.99 -1.64 5.02
C ARG A 220 -17.00 -1.73 3.50
N ILE A 221 -17.24 -0.60 2.83
CA ILE A 221 -17.20 -0.48 1.37
C ILE A 221 -15.75 -0.63 0.89
N LEU A 222 -14.82 0.09 1.50
CA LEU A 222 -13.38 0.06 1.21
C LEU A 222 -12.82 -1.35 1.31
N THR A 223 -13.09 -2.06 2.41
CA THR A 223 -12.58 -3.43 2.62
C THR A 223 -13.18 -4.42 1.64
N ARG A 224 -14.48 -4.28 1.32
CA ARG A 224 -15.19 -5.10 0.34
C ARG A 224 -14.65 -4.90 -1.07
N ARG A 225 -14.42 -3.65 -1.46
CA ARG A 225 -13.84 -3.31 -2.76
C ARG A 225 -12.40 -3.75 -2.88
N ALA A 226 -11.62 -3.65 -1.79
CA ALA A 226 -10.24 -4.11 -1.77
C ALA A 226 -10.12 -5.60 -2.11
N VAL A 227 -10.90 -6.47 -1.46
CA VAL A 227 -10.89 -7.90 -1.80
C VAL A 227 -11.54 -8.18 -3.17
N ARG A 228 -12.56 -7.41 -3.58
CA ARG A 228 -13.16 -7.52 -4.92
C ARG A 228 -12.14 -7.23 -6.03
N GLN A 229 -11.21 -6.31 -5.80
CA GLN A 229 -10.16 -6.01 -6.76
C GLN A 229 -9.24 -7.22 -7.01
N ILE A 230 -9.05 -8.10 -6.01
CA ILE A 230 -8.24 -9.33 -6.15
C ILE A 230 -8.91 -10.33 -7.10
N ASP A 231 -10.23 -10.55 -6.97
CA ASP A 231 -11.03 -11.36 -7.91
C ASP A 231 -10.94 -10.79 -9.34
N VAL A 232 -11.17 -9.48 -9.48
CA VAL A 232 -11.07 -8.81 -10.79
C VAL A 232 -9.68 -8.94 -11.41
N MET A 233 -8.62 -8.84 -10.61
CA MET A 233 -7.25 -9.09 -11.08
C MET A 233 -7.05 -10.52 -11.54
N SER A 234 -7.54 -11.51 -10.79
CA SER A 234 -7.43 -12.91 -11.16
C SER A 234 -8.02 -13.16 -12.54
N ASN A 235 -9.18 -12.57 -12.81
CA ASN A 235 -9.83 -12.66 -14.11
C ASN A 235 -9.06 -11.90 -15.21
N SER A 236 -8.67 -10.66 -14.95
CA SER A 236 -8.01 -9.79 -15.93
C SER A 236 -6.58 -10.22 -16.30
N LEU A 237 -5.91 -10.93 -15.39
CA LEU A 237 -4.55 -11.42 -15.54
C LEU A 237 -4.49 -12.90 -15.96
N GLN A 238 -5.65 -13.48 -16.28
CA GLN A 238 -5.72 -14.77 -16.93
C GLN A 238 -5.34 -14.63 -18.41
N SER A 239 -4.44 -15.50 -18.88
CA SER A 239 -4.11 -15.65 -20.30
C SER A 239 -4.56 -17.02 -20.81
N PHE A 240 -4.49 -17.21 -22.12
CA PHE A 240 -4.83 -18.50 -22.72
C PHE A 240 -3.94 -19.65 -22.20
N TYR A 241 -2.66 -19.40 -21.89
CA TYR A 241 -1.71 -20.46 -21.54
C TYR A 241 -1.33 -20.53 -20.05
N GLY A 242 -1.73 -19.55 -19.25
CA GLY A 242 -1.36 -19.46 -17.83
C GLY A 242 -2.00 -18.28 -17.13
N SER A 243 -1.79 -18.17 -15.83
CA SER A 243 -2.26 -17.05 -15.01
C SER A 243 -1.07 -16.22 -14.54
N VAL A 244 -1.02 -14.96 -14.97
CA VAL A 244 0.04 -14.04 -14.54
C VAL A 244 -0.05 -13.78 -13.03
N LEU A 245 -1.27 -13.74 -12.49
CA LEU A 245 -1.47 -13.67 -11.03
C LEU A 245 -1.02 -14.97 -10.35
N GLY A 246 -1.36 -16.14 -10.92
CA GLY A 246 -0.91 -17.44 -10.43
C GLY A 246 0.62 -17.53 -10.33
N ASP A 247 1.33 -17.13 -11.40
CA ASP A 247 2.79 -17.11 -11.43
C ASP A 247 3.37 -16.13 -10.39
N ALA A 248 2.74 -14.96 -10.21
CA ALA A 248 3.15 -13.99 -9.20
C ALA A 248 2.96 -14.52 -7.77
N LEU A 249 1.86 -15.23 -7.49
CA LEU A 249 1.62 -15.87 -6.21
C LEU A 249 2.66 -16.96 -5.92
N LEU A 250 2.93 -17.84 -6.88
CA LEU A 250 3.97 -18.87 -6.74
C LEU A 250 5.37 -18.26 -6.53
N SER A 251 5.68 -17.17 -7.24
CA SER A 251 6.92 -16.42 -7.04
C SER A 251 7.02 -15.82 -5.64
N SER A 252 5.92 -15.25 -5.12
CA SER A 252 5.85 -14.71 -3.76
C SER A 252 6.05 -15.80 -2.70
N ILE A 253 5.41 -16.97 -2.89
CA ILE A 253 5.60 -18.15 -2.05
C ILE A 253 7.07 -18.59 -2.05
N ALA A 254 7.70 -18.68 -3.22
CA ALA A 254 9.11 -19.05 -3.34
C ALA A 254 10.03 -18.03 -2.66
N ALA A 255 9.74 -16.73 -2.80
CA ALA A 255 10.49 -15.66 -2.16
C ALA A 255 10.36 -15.69 -0.63
N TRP A 256 9.15 -15.94 -0.12
CA TRP A 256 8.92 -16.13 1.31
C TRP A 256 9.68 -17.34 1.84
N ASN A 257 9.58 -18.49 1.15
CA ASN A 257 10.24 -19.72 1.52
C ASN A 257 11.77 -19.55 1.57
N SER A 258 12.36 -18.86 0.60
CA SER A 258 13.79 -18.53 0.58
C SER A 258 14.21 -17.59 1.72
N SER A 259 13.33 -16.64 2.10
CA SER A 259 13.67 -15.61 3.10
C SER A 259 13.48 -16.09 4.54
N PHE A 260 12.44 -16.87 4.81
CA PHE A 260 12.01 -17.24 6.17
C PHE A 260 12.12 -18.74 6.46
N ASN A 261 12.26 -19.57 5.44
CA ASN A 261 12.37 -21.03 5.56
C ASN A 261 13.59 -21.58 4.82
N ALA A 262 14.69 -20.83 4.79
CA ALA A 262 15.93 -21.24 4.14
C ALA A 262 16.50 -22.57 4.67
N GLN A 263 16.21 -22.90 5.93
CA GLN A 263 16.62 -24.15 6.58
C GLN A 263 15.64 -25.31 6.36
N GLY A 264 14.50 -25.06 5.68
CA GLY A 264 13.48 -26.07 5.41
C GLY A 264 12.80 -26.64 6.65
N LEU A 265 12.76 -25.87 7.75
CA LEU A 265 12.15 -26.29 9.02
C LEU A 265 10.62 -26.29 8.97
N VAL A 266 10.04 -25.44 8.12
CA VAL A 266 8.59 -25.37 7.90
C VAL A 266 8.21 -26.31 6.75
N PRO A 267 7.22 -27.21 6.92
CA PRO A 267 6.73 -28.07 5.85
C PRO A 267 6.29 -27.28 4.62
N GLU A 268 6.46 -27.85 3.42
CA GLU A 268 6.11 -27.20 2.15
C GLU A 268 4.67 -26.66 2.12
N ARG A 269 3.72 -27.42 2.66
CA ARG A 269 2.32 -27.02 2.79
C ARG A 269 2.16 -25.73 3.59
N ASP A 270 2.79 -25.66 4.76
CA ASP A 270 2.64 -24.53 5.68
C ASP A 270 3.44 -23.32 5.18
N ALA A 271 4.59 -23.56 4.53
CA ALA A 271 5.37 -22.53 3.85
C ALA A 271 4.58 -21.92 2.67
N THR A 272 3.82 -22.74 1.94
CA THR A 272 2.96 -22.27 0.83
C THR A 272 1.84 -21.38 1.35
N LEU A 273 1.14 -21.80 2.41
CA LEU A 273 0.09 -20.98 3.02
C LEU A 273 0.66 -19.68 3.60
N SER A 274 1.80 -19.73 4.28
CA SER A 274 2.45 -18.53 4.87
C SER A 274 2.89 -17.54 3.79
N GLY A 275 3.46 -18.04 2.68
CA GLY A 275 3.80 -17.22 1.53
C GLY A 275 2.57 -16.58 0.88
N LEU A 276 1.46 -17.30 0.82
CA LEU A 276 0.20 -16.81 0.28
C LEU A 276 -0.48 -15.77 1.19
N GLU A 277 -0.49 -15.98 2.51
CA GLU A 277 -0.95 -15.00 3.50
C GLU A 277 -0.20 -13.68 3.34
N HIS A 278 1.12 -13.79 3.21
CA HIS A 278 1.98 -12.64 2.98
C HIS A 278 1.67 -11.94 1.65
N ALA A 279 1.50 -12.71 0.56
CA ALA A 279 1.16 -12.17 -0.75
C ALA A 279 -0.16 -11.38 -0.72
N PHE A 280 -1.22 -11.94 -0.14
CA PHE A 280 -2.51 -11.27 -0.03
C PHE A 280 -2.48 -10.05 0.91
N ALA A 281 -1.66 -10.08 1.97
CA ALA A 281 -1.46 -8.92 2.83
C ALA A 281 -0.85 -7.76 2.03
N VAL A 282 0.21 -8.02 1.26
CA VAL A 282 0.87 -7.02 0.40
C VAL A 282 -0.05 -6.53 -0.72
N MET A 283 -0.82 -7.43 -1.36
CA MET A 283 -1.83 -7.01 -2.36
C MET A 283 -2.83 -6.04 -1.76
N THR A 284 -3.35 -6.38 -0.58
CA THR A 284 -4.35 -5.58 0.12
C THR A 284 -3.79 -4.22 0.49
N ASP A 285 -2.57 -4.17 1.04
CA ASP A 285 -1.87 -2.92 1.35
C ASP A 285 -1.75 -2.02 0.10
N SER A 286 -1.34 -2.60 -1.03
CA SER A 286 -1.19 -1.86 -2.28
C SER A 286 -2.51 -1.39 -2.87
N ILE A 287 -3.57 -2.19 -2.81
CA ILE A 287 -4.90 -1.77 -3.25
C ILE A 287 -5.38 -0.59 -2.41
N LEU A 288 -5.24 -0.67 -1.08
CA LEU A 288 -5.60 0.41 -0.17
C LEU A 288 -4.76 1.68 -0.42
N ALA A 289 -3.46 1.55 -0.65
CA ALA A 289 -2.59 2.68 -0.99
C ALA A 289 -3.02 3.35 -2.31
N GLY A 290 -3.38 2.55 -3.32
CA GLY A 290 -3.92 3.05 -4.59
C GLY A 290 -5.26 3.78 -4.42
N TYR A 291 -6.15 3.27 -3.56
CA TYR A 291 -7.37 3.99 -3.20
C TYR A 291 -7.10 5.28 -2.43
N GLY A 292 -6.07 5.31 -1.57
CA GLY A 292 -5.58 6.53 -0.93
C GLY A 292 -5.13 7.58 -1.95
N GLN A 293 -4.38 7.19 -2.99
CA GLN A 293 -3.97 8.08 -4.07
C GLN A 293 -5.17 8.65 -4.85
N ILE A 294 -6.16 7.81 -5.18
CA ILE A 294 -7.40 8.28 -5.84
C ILE A 294 -8.12 9.28 -4.95
N GLN A 295 -8.25 8.97 -3.66
CA GLN A 295 -8.93 9.85 -2.71
C GLN A 295 -8.19 11.17 -2.56
N LEU A 296 -6.85 11.21 -2.52
CA LEU A 296 -6.12 12.48 -2.45
C LEU A 296 -6.46 13.47 -3.57
N GLY A 297 -6.78 12.98 -4.77
CA GLY A 297 -7.20 13.82 -5.90
C GLY A 297 -8.62 14.39 -5.77
N HIS A 298 -9.46 13.87 -4.86
CA HIS A 298 -10.87 14.24 -4.72
C HIS A 298 -11.25 14.70 -3.30
N LEU A 299 -10.83 13.95 -2.29
CA LEU A 299 -11.12 14.13 -0.87
C LEU A 299 -9.84 13.91 -0.04
N SER A 300 -9.31 15.01 0.49
CA SER A 300 -8.21 14.99 1.44
C SER A 300 -8.58 15.74 2.73
N LYS A 301 -7.85 15.46 3.80
CA LYS A 301 -7.94 16.19 5.07
C LYS A 301 -6.54 16.61 5.53
N PRO A 302 -6.38 17.79 6.12
CA PRO A 302 -5.09 18.20 6.67
C PRO A 302 -4.74 17.38 7.91
N THR A 303 -3.45 17.16 8.13
CA THR A 303 -2.89 16.48 9.30
C THR A 303 -1.58 17.15 9.70
N THR A 304 -1.35 17.23 11.00
CA THR A 304 -0.12 17.80 11.56
C THR A 304 1.06 16.86 11.31
N ALA A 305 2.15 17.42 10.82
CA ALA A 305 3.41 16.70 10.63
C ALA A 305 4.52 17.32 11.49
N GLU A 306 5.37 16.50 12.09
CA GLU A 306 6.62 16.96 12.68
C GLU A 306 7.70 16.96 11.60
N VAL A 307 8.26 18.12 11.31
CA VAL A 307 9.17 18.33 10.18
C VAL A 307 10.57 18.67 10.69
N GLU A 308 11.55 17.86 10.32
CA GLU A 308 12.96 18.15 10.53
C GLU A 308 13.48 18.99 9.36
N VAL A 309 13.89 20.22 9.65
CA VAL A 309 14.49 21.15 8.68
C VAL A 309 15.95 21.43 8.99
N ASP A 310 16.75 21.58 7.95
CA ASP A 310 18.11 22.11 8.06
C ASP A 310 18.02 23.62 8.28
N VAL A 311 18.53 24.11 9.41
CA VAL A 311 18.63 25.54 9.72
C VAL A 311 20.08 25.98 9.78
N TYR A 312 20.37 27.09 9.10
CA TYR A 312 21.63 27.80 9.24
C TYR A 312 21.48 28.81 10.38
N VAL A 313 22.01 28.48 11.55
CA VAL A 313 22.12 29.45 12.63
C VAL A 313 23.34 30.32 12.34
N LEU A 314 23.11 31.57 11.94
CA LEU A 314 24.15 32.60 11.85
C LEU A 314 24.54 33.04 13.26
N GLY A 315 25.26 32.16 13.95
CA GLY A 315 25.76 32.39 15.30
C GLY A 315 27.27 32.49 15.32
N LYS A 316 27.81 33.71 15.28
CA LYS A 316 29.06 34.00 15.98
C LYS A 316 28.94 35.37 16.64
N LYS A 317 29.06 35.39 17.98
CA LYS A 317 29.33 36.60 18.77
C LYS A 317 30.41 37.48 18.13
N ALA A 318 31.34 36.88 17.37
CA ALA A 318 32.38 37.56 16.59
C ALA A 318 31.82 38.56 15.55
N PHE A 319 30.72 38.26 14.85
CA PHE A 319 30.17 39.20 13.85
C PHE A 319 29.46 40.38 14.52
N THR A 320 28.72 40.12 15.61
CA THR A 320 28.10 41.17 16.42
C THR A 320 29.15 42.04 17.10
N SER A 321 30.22 41.45 17.64
CA SER A 321 31.33 42.20 18.24
C SER A 321 32.13 42.98 17.20
N VAL A 322 32.37 42.43 16.00
CA VAL A 322 33.05 43.17 14.92
C VAL A 322 32.20 44.34 14.43
N ALA A 323 30.89 44.17 14.27
CA ALA A 323 30.00 45.28 13.88
C ALA A 323 29.94 46.38 14.95
N VAL A 324 29.89 46.00 16.24
CA VAL A 324 29.94 46.96 17.36
C VAL A 324 31.29 47.68 17.41
N VAL A 325 32.40 46.96 17.22
CA VAL A 325 33.76 47.56 17.21
C VAL A 325 33.94 48.51 16.03
N ILE A 326 33.46 48.17 14.84
CA ILE A 326 33.52 49.05 13.66
C ILE A 326 32.68 50.31 13.89
N ASN A 327 31.44 50.17 14.38
CA ASN A 327 30.59 51.31 14.67
C ASN A 327 31.15 52.20 15.81
N ALA A 328 31.81 51.60 16.81
CA ALA A 328 32.53 52.32 17.85
C ALA A 328 33.75 53.08 17.30
N MET A 329 34.53 52.46 16.40
CA MET A 329 35.67 53.13 15.77
C MET A 329 35.23 54.28 14.86
N ILE A 330 34.13 54.12 14.11
CA ILE A 330 33.58 55.18 13.27
C ILE A 330 33.11 56.35 14.14
N THR A 331 32.38 56.11 15.22
CA THR A 331 31.91 57.18 16.12
C THR A 331 33.06 57.90 16.81
N VAL A 332 34.10 57.20 17.26
CA VAL A 332 35.31 57.82 17.81
C VAL A 332 36.04 58.64 16.75
N ALA A 333 36.22 58.10 15.53
CA ALA A 333 36.85 58.82 14.44
C ALA A 333 36.09 60.11 14.09
N PHE A 334 34.75 60.06 14.01
CA PHE A 334 33.93 61.25 13.78
C PHE A 334 34.01 62.26 14.94
N HIS A 335 34.15 61.81 16.18
CA HIS A 335 34.30 62.71 17.33
C HIS A 335 35.62 63.49 17.31
N PHE A 336 36.69 62.89 16.79
CA PHE A 336 38.01 63.54 16.64
C PHE A 336 38.18 64.32 15.32
N TYR A 337 37.25 64.19 14.36
CA TYR A 337 37.32 64.85 13.05
C TYR A 337 36.38 66.05 12.90
N ILE A 338 35.72 66.50 13.98
CA ILE A 338 35.02 67.79 14.00
C ILE A 338 36.09 68.84 14.32
N PRO A 339 36.52 69.66 13.34
CA PRO A 339 37.43 70.77 13.62
C PRO A 339 36.65 71.82 14.40
N SER A 340 37.17 72.21 15.56
CA SER A 340 36.78 73.41 16.28
C SER A 340 37.01 74.66 15.43
#